data_AF-A0A946PNP8-F1
#
_entry.id   AF-A0A946PNP8-F1
#
_cell.length_a   1.000
_cell.length_b   1.000
_cell.length_c   1.000
_cell.angle_alpha   90.00
_cell.angle_beta   90.00
_cell.angle_gamma   90.00
#
_symmetry.space_group_name_H-M   'P 1'
#
loop_
_entity.id
_entity.type
_entity.pdbx_description
1 polymer ?
#
loop_
_entity_poly.entity_id
_entity_poly.type
_entity_poly.pdbx_seq_one_letter_code
_entity_poly.pdbx_strand_id
1 'polypeptide(L)' 'PATFEKKEDREKREVKAKSVCNGCPVRFECLEEAYEISEPFGVWGGMNEVERKRNLVLAD' A
#
# COMPACT_ATOMS: atom_id res chain seq x y z
N PRO A 1 -8.83 1.81 -13.28
CA PRO A 1 -9.71 0.77 -12.69
C PRO A 1 -11.02 0.72 -13.46
N ALA A 2 -11.66 -0.46 -13.58
CA ALA A 2 -13.05 -0.52 -14.04
C ALA A 2 -13.88 0.42 -13.15
N THR A 3 -14.77 1.20 -13.76
CA THR A 3 -15.48 2.32 -13.12
C THR A 3 -16.26 1.95 -11.86
N PHE A 4 -16.55 0.65 -11.66
CA PHE A 4 -17.06 0.09 -10.42
C PHE A 4 -16.37 -1.24 -10.10
N GLU A 5 -15.43 -1.21 -9.17
CA GLU A 5 -14.83 -2.42 -8.61
C GLU A 5 -15.53 -2.79 -7.30
N LYS A 6 -15.83 -4.08 -7.11
CA LYS A 6 -16.40 -4.57 -5.85
C LYS A 6 -15.35 -4.51 -4.74
N LYS A 7 -15.80 -4.27 -3.50
CA LYS A 7 -14.93 -4.24 -2.32
C LYS A 7 -14.06 -5.50 -2.20
N GLU A 8 -14.65 -6.67 -2.40
CA GLU A 8 -13.95 -7.96 -2.32
C GLU A 8 -12.86 -8.10 -3.40
N ASP A 9 -13.13 -7.65 -4.63
CA ASP A 9 -12.15 -7.70 -5.73
C ASP A 9 -10.96 -6.78 -5.44
N ARG A 10 -11.23 -5.59 -4.87
CA ARG A 10 -10.20 -4.67 -4.40
C ARG A 10 -9.34 -5.30 -3.31
N GLU A 11 -9.96 -5.89 -2.30
CA GLU A 11 -9.25 -6.57 -1.19
C GLU A 11 -8.36 -7.71 -1.71
N LYS A 12 -8.87 -8.57 -2.60
CA LYS A 12 -8.09 -9.64 -3.22
C LYS A 12 -6.87 -9.10 -3.96
N ARG A 13 -7.05 -8.02 -4.71
CA ARG A 13 -5.99 -7.41 -5.51
C ARG A 13 -4.93 -6.74 -4.61
N GLU A 14 -5.33 -6.11 -3.52
CA GLU A 14 -4.42 -5.57 -2.51
C GLU A 14 -3.64 -6.67 -1.78
N VAL A 15 -4.29 -7.77 -1.38
CA VAL A 15 -3.62 -8.94 -0.79
C VAL A 15 -2.55 -9.49 -1.73
N LYS A 16 -2.87 -9.63 -3.02
CA LYS A 16 -1.91 -10.08 -4.02
C LYS A 16 -0.71 -9.14 -4.14
N ALA A 17 -0.94 -7.82 -4.17
CA ALA A 17 0.13 -6.83 -4.21
C ALA A 17 1.03 -6.89 -2.96
N LYS A 18 0.43 -6.96 -1.76
CA LYS A 18 1.16 -7.09 -0.50
C LYS A 18 2.02 -8.35 -0.43
N SER A 19 1.53 -9.46 -0.99
CA SER A 19 2.32 -10.70 -1.10
C SER A 19 3.59 -10.52 -1.92
N VAL A 20 3.57 -9.69 -2.97
CA VAL A 20 4.77 -9.37 -3.75
C VAL A 20 5.73 -8.53 -2.91
N CYS A 21 5.22 -7.51 -2.22
CA CYS A 21 6.03 -6.67 -1.34
C CYS A 21 6.76 -7.46 -0.24
N ASN A 22 6.17 -8.53 0.29
CA ASN A 22 6.78 -9.34 1.34
C ASN A 22 8.10 -10.02 0.94
N GLY A 23 8.30 -10.28 -0.36
CA GLY A 23 9.56 -10.82 -0.88
C GLY A 23 10.48 -9.76 -1.51
N CYS A 24 10.10 -8.48 -1.47
CA CYS A 24 10.83 -7.42 -2.13
C CYS A 24 12.03 -6.96 -1.27
N PRO A 25 13.27 -6.97 -1.80
CA PRO A 25 14.45 -6.59 -1.03
C PRO A 25 14.47 -5.10 -0.64
N VAL A 26 13.71 -4.26 -1.36
CA VAL A 26 13.64 -2.81 -1.14
C VAL A 26 12.32 -2.37 -0.52
N ARG A 27 11.69 -3.28 0.25
CA ARG A 27 10.35 -3.05 0.80
C ARG A 27 10.29 -1.80 1.69
N PHE A 28 11.32 -1.56 2.49
CA PHE A 28 11.33 -0.45 3.45
C PHE A 28 11.60 0.87 2.74
N GLU A 29 12.57 0.91 1.83
CA GLU A 29 12.90 2.07 1.00
C GLU A 29 11.70 2.45 0.12
N CYS A 30 10.99 1.47 -0.43
CA CYS A 30 9.73 1.71 -1.15
C CYS A 30 8.64 2.32 -0.26
N LEU A 31 8.56 1.95 1.02
CA LEU A 31 7.60 2.54 1.94
C LEU A 31 7.98 3.99 2.29
N GLU A 32 9.27 4.22 2.54
CA GLU A 32 9.82 5.54 2.86
C GLU A 32 9.58 6.52 1.71
N GLU A 33 9.92 6.14 0.48
CA GLU A 33 9.65 6.95 -0.72
C GLU A 33 8.17 7.33 -0.83
N ALA A 34 7.27 6.37 -0.57
CA ALA A 34 5.83 6.63 -0.62
C ALA A 34 5.37 7.67 0.43
N TYR A 35 6.06 7.75 1.57
CA TYR A 35 5.83 8.79 2.57
C TYR A 35 6.41 10.14 2.13
N GLU A 36 7.66 10.16 1.63
CA GLU A 36 8.33 11.38 1.18
C GLU A 36 7.54 12.10 0.08
N ILE A 37 7.07 11.36 -0.93
CA ILE A 37 6.31 11.93 -2.04
C ILE A 37 4.80 12.05 -1.74
N SER A 38 4.36 11.67 -0.54
CA SER A 38 2.95 11.64 -0.14
C SER A 38 2.06 10.90 -1.15
N GLU A 39 2.50 9.73 -1.62
CA GLU A 39 1.82 8.98 -2.69
C GLU A 39 0.38 8.61 -2.26
N PRO A 40 -0.65 9.13 -2.96
CA PRO A 40 -2.03 9.02 -2.51
C PRO A 40 -2.65 7.62 -2.67
N PHE A 41 -2.13 6.77 -3.54
CA PHE A 41 -2.83 5.55 -3.96
C PHE A 41 -1.96 4.27 -3.87
N GLY A 42 -2.63 3.13 -4.02
CA GLY A 42 -1.99 1.83 -4.26
C GLY A 42 -1.26 1.23 -3.06
N VAL A 43 -0.56 0.10 -3.31
CA VAL A 43 0.23 -0.61 -2.32
C VAL A 43 1.71 -0.28 -2.50
N TRP A 44 2.32 0.25 -1.45
CA TRP A 44 3.75 0.60 -1.39
C TRP A 44 4.33 0.01 -0.11
N GLY A 45 5.51 -0.63 -0.20
CA GLY A 45 6.15 -1.26 0.95
C GLY A 45 5.32 -2.30 1.71
N GLY A 46 4.28 -2.87 1.07
CA GLY A 46 3.35 -3.81 1.70
C GLY A 46 2.18 -3.15 2.44
N MET A 47 1.94 -1.86 2.24
CA MET A 47 0.84 -1.11 2.85
C MET A 47 -0.03 -0.43 1.78
N ASN A 48 -1.35 -0.57 1.88
CA ASN A 48 -2.28 0.24 1.08
C ASN A 48 -2.36 1.68 1.63
N GLU A 49 -3.02 2.57 0.89
CA GLU A 49 -3.17 3.99 1.25
C GLU A 49 -3.75 4.22 2.66
N VAL A 50 -4.72 3.40 3.08
CA VAL A 50 -5.39 3.54 4.39
C VAL A 50 -4.46 3.10 5.51
N GLU A 51 -3.73 2.01 5.31
CA GLU A 51 -2.74 1.50 6.25
C GLU A 51 -1.57 2.46 6.40
N ARG A 52 -1.04 3.02 5.30
CA ARG A 52 0.02 4.05 5.33
C ARG A 52 -0.42 5.26 6.14
N LYS A 53 -1.61 5.80 5.89
CA LYS A 53 -2.15 6.93 6.66
C LYS A 53 -2.31 6.60 8.14
N ARG A 54 -2.81 5.42 8.47
CA ARG A 54 -2.95 4.99 9.88
C ARG A 54 -1.59 4.84 10.56
N ASN A 55 -0.57 4.36 9.85
CA ASN A 55 0.75 4.14 10.41
C ASN A 55 1.48 5.45 10.73
N LEU A 56 1.35 6.47 9.88
CA LEU A 56 1.85 7.82 10.16
C LEU A 56 1.25 8.37 11.47
N VAL A 57 -0.07 8.29 11.62
CA VAL A 57 -0.77 8.77 12.84
C VAL A 57 -0.34 8.02 14.12
N LEU A 58 0.13 6.78 14.00
CA LEU A 58 0.61 5.99 15.13
C LEU A 58 2.11 6.21 15.43
N ALA A 59 2.83 6.85 14.52
CA ALA A 59 4.25 7.17 14.66
C ALA A 59 4.50 8.58 15.24
N ASP A 60 3.46 9.43 15.24
CA ASP A 60 3.40 10.74 15.92
C ASP A 60 3.06 10.61 17.41
#